data_AF-K1REL4-F1
#
_entry.id   AF-K1REL4-F1
#
_cell.length_a   1.000
_cell.length_b   1.000
_cell.length_c   1.000
_cell.angle_alpha   90.00
_cell.angle_beta   90.00
_cell.angle_gamma   90.00
#
_symmetry.space_group_name_H-M   'P 1'
#
loop_
_entity.id
_entity.type
_entity.pdbx_description
1 polymer ?
#
loop_
_entity_poly.entity_id
_entity_poly.type
_entity_poly.pdbx_seq_one_letter_code
_entity_poly.pdbx_strand_id
1 'polypeptide(L)'
;MSRVFRDAKKKGAPPRKHACSCNWTASAKSMEPAMACEMLQDIMNTGKQVNTLVMDNDSTTIARVKATVDPNIRKKCDSNHTRKGFTGKLVDMSNTFKALKNVKVRGHVERCFMYCVKQNQGKSTQLEEDLQKIVPHLYGEHDKCGVWCRSEKSGYKPRNLPYGETYSTNIGFDECTDIEDITIPSKEFSVDSSSLIVFDLETTGLARTSDILQIACVCGDREFSVYTRPTCTISIGASAATGLTYYGGVLKLKGEAVDSLTILEGLEQFIAFVSSFPKAVLIGHNIISFDIPVLMHNLFKHNLLEKFQDVIFGFVDTLKLSKRIYPKAEMGNYRQENLVQKLLGETYNAHNAASDVEVLQRLFHEKLKVNCNGEDLVRPSYYSCKSSLEPLVKMKVISAATMSKLVGLSLNLAKLKIIHKRDPNNGIRNVFSDPIANSRRCKVSKSKAVIEKVVQYLSNI
;
A
#
# COMPACT_ATOMS: atom_id res chain seq x y z
N MET A 1 -11.52 -32.28 25.40
CA MET A 1 -10.67 -31.05 25.28
C MET A 1 -10.73 -30.53 23.84
N SER A 2 -11.18 -29.29 23.63
CA SER A 2 -11.33 -28.71 22.28
C SER A 2 -10.00 -28.70 21.52
N ARG A 3 -10.05 -28.73 20.19
CA ARG A 3 -8.86 -28.72 19.33
C ARG A 3 -7.99 -27.47 19.59
N VAL A 4 -8.64 -26.34 19.90
CA VAL A 4 -7.99 -25.07 20.27
C VAL A 4 -7.14 -25.23 21.53
N PHE A 5 -7.66 -25.92 22.56
CA PHE A 5 -6.90 -26.18 23.79
C PHE A 5 -5.72 -27.15 23.56
N ARG A 6 -5.90 -28.18 22.72
CA ARG A 6 -4.80 -29.10 22.39
C ARG A 6 -3.69 -28.43 21.59
N ASP A 7 -4.04 -27.58 20.62
CA ASP A 7 -3.08 -26.84 19.80
C ASP A 7 -2.38 -25.74 20.60
N ALA A 8 -3.10 -25.06 21.51
CA ALA A 8 -2.52 -24.10 22.45
C ALA A 8 -1.51 -24.76 23.41
N LYS A 9 -1.87 -25.93 23.97
CA LYS A 9 -0.98 -26.74 24.81
C LYS A 9 0.27 -27.21 24.06
N LYS A 10 0.14 -27.61 22.78
CA LYS A 10 1.29 -27.96 21.92
C LYS A 10 2.20 -26.77 21.62
N LYS A 11 1.66 -25.56 21.57
CA LYS A 11 2.40 -24.32 21.22
C LYS A 11 2.90 -23.54 22.43
N GLY A 12 2.69 -24.04 23.66
CA GLY A 12 3.09 -23.34 24.89
C GLY A 12 2.40 -21.98 25.09
N ALA A 13 1.30 -21.73 24.39
CA ALA A 13 0.62 -20.44 24.37
C ALA A 13 -0.76 -20.54 25.03
N PRO A 14 -1.24 -19.49 25.72
CA PRO A 14 -2.58 -19.50 26.27
C PRO A 14 -3.63 -19.57 25.14
N PRO A 15 -4.68 -20.42 25.28
CA PRO A 15 -5.73 -20.55 24.27
C PRO A 15 -6.50 -19.23 24.16
N ARG A 16 -6.79 -18.81 22.92
CA ARG A 16 -7.62 -17.63 22.66
C ARG A 16 -8.97 -17.77 23.38
N LYS A 17 -9.47 -16.68 23.96
CA LYS A 17 -10.78 -16.61 24.61
C LYS A 17 -11.85 -16.96 23.56
N HIS A 18 -12.53 -18.09 23.74
CA HIS A 18 -13.57 -18.57 22.85
C HIS A 18 -14.66 -19.30 23.65
N ALA A 19 -15.90 -19.23 23.16
CA ALA A 19 -16.97 -20.08 23.66
C ALA A 19 -16.87 -21.44 22.95
N CYS A 20 -16.68 -22.52 23.70
CA CYS A 20 -16.72 -23.88 23.17
C CYS A 20 -17.50 -24.76 24.14
N SER A 21 -18.57 -25.36 23.63
CA SER A 21 -19.37 -26.35 24.34
C SER A 21 -19.03 -27.73 23.78
N CYS A 22 -18.70 -28.69 24.64
CA CYS A 22 -18.36 -30.05 24.23
C CYS A 22 -19.63 -30.89 24.08
N ASN A 23 -20.35 -30.72 22.97
CA ASN A 23 -21.61 -31.42 22.66
C ASN A 23 -21.46 -32.61 21.70
N TRP A 24 -20.23 -33.02 21.38
CA TRP A 24 -19.93 -34.11 20.45
C TRP A 24 -18.75 -34.94 20.95
N THR A 25 -18.91 -36.27 20.98
CA THR A 25 -17.93 -37.20 21.57
C THR A 25 -17.08 -37.94 20.54
N ALA A 26 -17.53 -38.00 19.28
CA ALA A 26 -16.78 -38.64 18.19
C ALA A 26 -15.78 -37.68 17.52
N SER A 27 -15.15 -38.13 16.42
CA SER A 27 -14.22 -37.31 15.65
C SER A 27 -14.88 -36.02 15.16
N ALA A 28 -14.14 -34.91 15.16
CA ALA A 28 -14.61 -33.66 14.57
C ALA A 28 -14.93 -33.82 13.07
N LYS A 29 -14.22 -34.71 12.36
CA LYS A 29 -14.48 -35.02 10.95
C LYS A 29 -15.77 -35.82 10.73
N SER A 30 -16.29 -36.50 11.77
CA SER A 30 -17.50 -37.32 11.65
C SER A 30 -18.76 -36.57 12.11
N MET A 31 -18.62 -35.36 12.66
CA MET A 31 -19.70 -34.55 13.18
C MET A 31 -20.68 -34.15 12.08
N GLU A 32 -20.19 -33.52 11.02
CA GLU A 32 -21.02 -33.06 9.91
C GLU A 32 -21.75 -34.22 9.18
N PRO A 33 -21.08 -35.33 8.80
CA PRO A 33 -21.78 -36.52 8.28
C PRO A 33 -22.86 -37.07 9.20
N ALA A 34 -22.63 -37.07 10.51
CA ALA A 34 -23.60 -37.63 11.46
C ALA A 34 -24.81 -36.70 11.64
N MET A 35 -24.59 -35.40 11.80
CA MET A 35 -25.67 -34.41 11.89
C MET A 35 -26.52 -34.40 10.62
N ALA A 36 -25.90 -34.50 9.43
CA ALA A 36 -26.63 -34.57 8.17
C ALA A 36 -27.55 -35.81 8.11
N CYS A 37 -27.09 -36.97 8.61
CA CYS A 37 -27.91 -38.18 8.66
C CYS A 37 -29.08 -38.03 9.63
N GLU A 38 -28.83 -37.51 10.84
CA GLU A 38 -29.85 -37.28 11.87
C GLU A 38 -30.95 -36.34 11.37
N MET A 39 -30.56 -35.19 10.81
CA MET A 39 -31.51 -34.21 10.28
C MET A 39 -32.38 -34.78 9.14
N LEU A 40 -31.78 -35.59 8.25
CA LEU A 40 -32.53 -36.20 7.15
C LEU A 40 -33.47 -37.30 7.66
N GLN A 41 -33.05 -38.09 8.64
CA GLN A 41 -33.88 -39.11 9.26
C GLN A 41 -35.07 -38.49 9.99
N ASP A 42 -34.87 -37.39 10.71
CA ASP A 42 -35.96 -36.66 11.37
C ASP A 42 -37.00 -36.15 10.37
N ILE A 43 -36.56 -35.63 9.23
CA ILE A 43 -37.47 -35.20 8.16
C ILE A 43 -38.25 -36.39 7.60
N MET A 44 -37.60 -37.55 7.39
CA MET A 44 -38.26 -38.77 6.95
C MET A 44 -39.31 -39.26 7.97
N ASN A 45 -39.02 -39.17 9.26
CA ASN A 45 -39.94 -39.53 10.34
C ASN A 45 -41.20 -38.65 10.35
N THR A 46 -41.14 -37.42 9.80
CA THR A 46 -42.32 -36.56 9.59
C THR A 46 -43.13 -36.88 8.32
N GLY A 47 -42.77 -37.94 7.60
CA GLY A 47 -43.41 -38.34 6.34
C GLY A 47 -42.99 -37.51 5.12
N LYS A 48 -41.89 -36.73 5.22
CA LYS A 48 -41.36 -35.89 4.14
C LYS A 48 -40.07 -36.47 3.59
N GLN A 49 -39.80 -36.28 2.29
CA GLN A 49 -38.57 -36.76 1.65
C GLN A 49 -37.72 -35.61 1.11
N VAL A 50 -36.40 -35.72 1.30
CA VAL A 50 -35.42 -34.79 0.73
C VAL A 50 -34.73 -35.46 -0.46
N ASN A 51 -35.01 -34.96 -1.66
CA ASN A 51 -34.48 -35.58 -2.89
C ASN A 51 -33.08 -35.09 -3.26
N THR A 52 -32.70 -33.88 -2.83
CA THR A 52 -31.42 -33.25 -3.20
C THR A 52 -30.81 -32.51 -2.03
N LEU A 53 -29.55 -32.83 -1.74
CA LEU A 53 -28.74 -32.19 -0.71
C LEU A 53 -27.76 -31.20 -1.36
N VAL A 54 -27.87 -29.92 -1.00
CA VAL A 54 -26.94 -28.87 -1.43
C VAL A 54 -25.88 -28.71 -0.34
N MET A 55 -24.63 -29.00 -0.67
CA MET A 55 -23.52 -28.99 0.29
C MET A 55 -22.22 -28.62 -0.39
N ASP A 56 -21.16 -28.44 0.39
CA ASP A 56 -19.83 -28.17 -0.15
C ASP A 56 -19.30 -29.35 -1.00
N ASN A 57 -18.05 -29.22 -1.48
CA ASN A 57 -17.48 -30.25 -2.33
C ASN A 57 -17.05 -31.51 -1.57
N ASP A 58 -17.30 -31.62 -0.26
CA ASP A 58 -16.90 -32.79 0.52
C ASP A 58 -17.68 -34.05 0.12
N SER A 59 -16.97 -35.14 -0.12
CA SER A 59 -17.56 -36.41 -0.53
C SER A 59 -17.95 -37.30 0.65
N THR A 60 -17.47 -37.00 1.86
CA THR A 60 -17.66 -37.89 3.02
C THR A 60 -19.08 -37.81 3.58
N THR A 61 -19.66 -36.62 3.67
CA THR A 61 -21.04 -36.40 4.15
C THR A 61 -22.06 -37.10 3.24
N ILE A 62 -21.97 -36.91 1.91
CA ILE A 62 -22.90 -37.55 0.97
C ILE A 62 -22.76 -39.08 0.93
N ALA A 63 -21.53 -39.60 1.01
CA ALA A 63 -21.32 -41.05 0.99
C ALA A 63 -21.98 -41.72 2.19
N ARG A 64 -21.88 -41.11 3.37
CA ARG A 64 -22.53 -41.61 4.59
C ARG A 64 -24.05 -41.55 4.50
N VAL A 65 -24.61 -40.42 4.06
CA VAL A 65 -26.07 -40.27 3.92
C VAL A 65 -26.65 -41.31 2.95
N LYS A 66 -25.96 -41.57 1.83
CA LYS A 66 -26.38 -42.62 0.88
C LYS A 66 -26.34 -44.03 1.48
N ALA A 67 -25.37 -44.29 2.35
CA ALA A 67 -25.23 -45.60 2.98
C ALA A 67 -26.24 -45.83 4.11
N THR A 68 -26.64 -44.78 4.85
CA THR A 68 -27.38 -44.93 6.10
C THR A 68 -28.80 -44.37 6.10
N VAL A 69 -29.17 -43.49 5.16
CA VAL A 69 -30.47 -42.81 5.16
C VAL A 69 -31.24 -43.04 3.87
N ASP A 70 -30.71 -42.57 2.73
CA ASP A 70 -31.38 -42.70 1.43
C ASP A 70 -30.33 -42.92 0.32
N PRO A 71 -30.25 -44.12 -0.27
CA PRO A 71 -29.29 -44.41 -1.35
C PRO A 71 -29.55 -43.60 -2.63
N ASN A 72 -30.78 -43.12 -2.83
CA ASN A 72 -31.20 -42.39 -4.02
C ASN A 72 -31.03 -40.87 -3.90
N ILE A 73 -30.59 -40.35 -2.75
CA ILE A 73 -30.42 -38.92 -2.54
C ILE A 73 -29.38 -38.34 -3.52
N ARG A 74 -29.71 -37.21 -4.15
CA ARG A 74 -28.81 -36.52 -5.06
C ARG A 74 -27.98 -35.48 -4.33
N LYS A 75 -26.70 -35.36 -4.65
CA LYS A 75 -25.86 -34.24 -4.22
C LYS A 75 -25.84 -33.16 -5.29
N LYS A 76 -25.96 -31.91 -4.86
CA LYS A 76 -25.63 -30.73 -5.67
C LYS A 76 -24.53 -29.95 -4.95
N CYS A 77 -23.38 -29.80 -5.62
CA CYS A 77 -22.29 -29.00 -5.07
C CYS A 77 -22.70 -27.53 -4.98
N ASP A 78 -22.35 -26.87 -3.88
CA ASP A 78 -22.52 -25.43 -3.71
C ASP A 78 -21.61 -24.69 -4.69
N SER A 79 -22.23 -23.93 -5.57
CA SER A 79 -21.58 -23.04 -6.54
C SER A 79 -20.52 -22.11 -5.93
N ASN A 80 -20.72 -21.64 -4.68
CA ASN A 80 -19.75 -20.79 -4.01
C ASN A 80 -18.51 -21.57 -3.57
N HIS A 81 -18.67 -22.80 -3.10
CA HIS A 81 -17.56 -23.69 -2.75
C HIS A 81 -16.81 -24.16 -4.00
N THR A 82 -17.51 -24.50 -5.09
CA THR A 82 -16.91 -24.80 -6.39
C THR A 82 -16.08 -23.62 -6.91
N ARG A 83 -16.64 -22.40 -6.87
CA ARG A 83 -15.91 -21.17 -7.23
C ARG A 83 -14.66 -20.98 -6.39
N LYS A 84 -14.80 -20.99 -5.05
CA LYS A 84 -13.67 -20.77 -4.13
C LYS A 84 -12.56 -21.81 -4.29
N GLY A 85 -12.91 -23.08 -4.48
CA GLY A 85 -11.94 -24.16 -4.70
C GLY A 85 -11.12 -23.94 -5.98
N PHE A 86 -11.79 -23.54 -7.07
CA PHE A 86 -11.13 -23.23 -8.34
C PHE A 86 -10.24 -21.98 -8.23
N THR A 87 -10.75 -20.89 -7.65
CA THR A 87 -9.97 -19.66 -7.43
C THR A 87 -8.75 -19.91 -6.54
N GLY A 88 -8.88 -20.75 -5.51
CA GLY A 88 -7.76 -21.16 -4.65
C GLY A 88 -6.65 -21.84 -5.45
N LYS A 89 -7.00 -22.76 -6.37
CA LYS A 89 -6.01 -23.40 -7.26
C LYS A 89 -5.32 -22.41 -8.20
N LEU A 90 -6.04 -21.43 -8.73
CA LEU A 90 -5.42 -20.35 -9.53
C LEU A 90 -4.46 -19.49 -8.70
N VAL A 91 -4.74 -19.30 -7.41
CA VAL A 91 -3.84 -18.62 -6.48
C VAL A 91 -2.59 -19.45 -6.24
N ASP A 92 -2.72 -20.75 -5.96
CA ASP A 92 -1.57 -21.65 -5.78
C ASP A 92 -0.66 -21.66 -7.01
N MET A 93 -1.25 -21.74 -8.21
CA MET A 93 -0.53 -21.72 -9.49
C MET A 93 0.15 -20.38 -9.79
N SER A 94 -0.31 -19.27 -9.19
CA SER A 94 0.33 -17.95 -9.36
C SER A 94 1.74 -17.86 -8.78
N ASN A 95 2.11 -18.80 -7.90
CA ASN A 95 3.47 -18.95 -7.41
C ASN A 95 4.42 -19.43 -8.51
N THR A 96 3.92 -20.19 -9.48
CA THR A 96 4.69 -20.76 -10.60
C THR A 96 4.58 -19.91 -11.86
N PHE A 97 3.36 -19.46 -12.20
CA PHE A 97 3.08 -18.74 -13.45
C PHE A 97 2.80 -17.26 -13.18
N LYS A 98 3.72 -16.38 -13.60
CA LYS A 98 3.61 -14.92 -13.39
C LYS A 98 2.30 -14.32 -13.90
N ALA A 99 1.78 -14.82 -15.03
CA ALA A 99 0.51 -14.35 -15.61
C ALA A 99 -0.70 -14.51 -14.66
N LEU A 100 -0.69 -15.54 -13.80
CA LEU A 100 -1.76 -15.80 -12.84
C LEU A 100 -1.63 -14.98 -11.55
N LYS A 101 -0.57 -14.18 -11.37
CA LYS A 101 -0.48 -13.21 -10.26
C LYS A 101 -1.52 -12.09 -10.42
N ASN A 102 -1.89 -11.78 -11.66
CA ASN A 102 -2.88 -10.76 -11.96
C ASN A 102 -4.29 -11.23 -11.55
N VAL A 103 -4.88 -10.52 -10.59
CA VAL A 103 -6.22 -10.81 -10.03
C VAL A 103 -7.31 -10.74 -11.10
N LYS A 104 -7.18 -9.86 -12.10
CA LYS A 104 -8.16 -9.76 -13.21
C LYS A 104 -8.11 -10.97 -14.12
N VAL A 105 -6.91 -11.49 -14.41
CA VAL A 105 -6.74 -12.73 -15.17
C VAL A 105 -7.40 -13.88 -14.44
N ARG A 106 -7.09 -14.06 -13.15
CA ARG A 106 -7.74 -15.10 -12.33
C ARG A 106 -9.25 -14.93 -12.28
N GLY A 107 -9.75 -13.71 -12.09
CA GLY A 107 -11.18 -13.42 -12.04
C GLY A 107 -11.90 -13.65 -13.37
N HIS A 108 -11.23 -13.44 -14.51
CA HIS A 108 -11.79 -13.73 -15.81
C HIS A 108 -11.83 -15.24 -16.09
N VAL A 109 -10.73 -15.95 -15.82
CA VAL A 109 -10.66 -17.42 -15.91
C VAL A 109 -11.71 -18.08 -15.01
N GLU A 110 -11.84 -17.61 -13.75
CA GLU A 110 -12.89 -18.04 -12.82
C GLU A 110 -14.28 -17.87 -13.43
N ARG A 111 -14.55 -16.75 -14.08
CA ARG A 111 -15.87 -16.52 -14.66
C ARG A 111 -16.16 -17.43 -15.85
N CYS A 112 -15.20 -17.60 -16.77
CA CYS A 112 -15.36 -18.50 -17.91
C CYS A 112 -15.61 -19.93 -17.42
N PHE A 113 -14.86 -20.37 -16.41
CA PHE A 113 -15.10 -21.63 -15.71
C PHE A 113 -16.52 -21.73 -15.14
N MET A 114 -16.96 -20.71 -14.38
CA MET A 114 -18.29 -20.73 -13.77
C MET A 114 -19.43 -20.68 -14.80
N TYR A 115 -19.22 -20.07 -15.97
CA TYR A 115 -20.18 -20.13 -17.07
C TYR A 115 -20.28 -21.53 -17.65
N CYS A 116 -19.15 -22.19 -17.92
CA CYS A 116 -19.12 -23.57 -18.41
C CYS A 116 -19.83 -24.51 -17.42
N VAL A 117 -19.53 -24.39 -16.12
CA VAL A 117 -20.17 -25.18 -15.06
C VAL A 117 -21.68 -24.93 -14.99
N LYS A 118 -22.13 -23.68 -15.12
CA LYS A 118 -23.55 -23.33 -15.02
C LYS A 118 -24.35 -23.81 -16.24
N GLN A 119 -23.77 -23.76 -17.44
CA GLN A 119 -24.44 -24.13 -18.68
C GLN A 119 -24.49 -25.64 -18.90
N ASN A 120 -23.50 -26.39 -18.41
CA ASN A 120 -23.37 -27.83 -18.63
C ASN A 120 -23.82 -28.68 -17.43
N GLN A 121 -24.83 -28.21 -16.68
CA GLN A 121 -25.39 -28.97 -15.56
C GLN A 121 -25.93 -30.33 -16.04
N GLY A 122 -25.37 -31.41 -15.51
CA GLY A 122 -25.74 -32.79 -15.87
C GLY A 122 -25.17 -33.30 -17.20
N LYS A 123 -24.29 -32.54 -17.88
CA LYS A 123 -23.69 -32.89 -19.16
C LYS A 123 -22.16 -32.96 -19.05
N SER A 124 -21.63 -34.08 -18.55
CA SER A 124 -20.19 -34.22 -18.25
C SER A 124 -19.30 -34.09 -19.47
N THR A 125 -19.67 -34.74 -20.58
CA THR A 125 -18.88 -34.70 -21.83
C THR A 125 -18.83 -33.29 -22.42
N GLN A 126 -19.97 -32.59 -22.44
CA GLN A 126 -20.01 -31.22 -22.94
C GLN A 126 -19.25 -30.25 -22.04
N LEU A 127 -19.29 -30.46 -20.72
CA LEU A 127 -18.52 -29.67 -19.77
C LEU A 127 -17.01 -29.80 -20.03
N GLU A 128 -16.51 -31.01 -20.26
CA GLU A 128 -15.10 -31.24 -20.57
C GLU A 128 -14.67 -30.49 -21.84
N GLU A 129 -15.43 -30.63 -22.92
CA GLU A 129 -15.18 -29.91 -24.18
C GLU A 129 -15.19 -28.39 -23.98
N ASP A 130 -16.15 -27.87 -23.22
CA ASP A 130 -16.30 -26.44 -22.93
C ASP A 130 -15.19 -25.89 -22.04
N LEU A 131 -14.68 -26.68 -21.10
CA LEU A 131 -13.52 -26.30 -20.29
C LEU A 131 -12.25 -26.19 -21.13
N GLN A 132 -12.03 -27.08 -22.10
CA GLN A 132 -10.86 -27.01 -23.00
C GLN A 132 -10.86 -25.75 -23.87
N LYS A 133 -12.04 -25.24 -24.23
CA LYS A 133 -12.21 -24.01 -25.02
C LYS A 133 -11.92 -22.73 -24.24
N ILE A 134 -11.78 -22.79 -22.90
CA ILE A 134 -11.48 -21.61 -22.08
C ILE A 134 -10.12 -21.01 -22.48
N VAL A 135 -9.08 -21.83 -22.66
CA VAL A 135 -7.75 -21.29 -22.98
C VAL A 135 -7.73 -20.60 -24.36
N PRO A 136 -8.16 -21.24 -25.46
CA PRO A 136 -8.28 -20.57 -26.76
C PRO A 136 -9.12 -19.28 -26.70
N HIS A 137 -10.26 -19.30 -25.97
CA HIS A 137 -11.11 -18.12 -25.78
C HIS A 137 -10.36 -16.92 -25.18
N LEU A 138 -9.48 -17.17 -24.20
CA LEU A 138 -8.69 -16.12 -23.58
C LEU A 138 -7.78 -15.44 -24.61
N TYR A 139 -7.21 -16.21 -25.55
CA TYR A 139 -6.33 -15.73 -26.62
C TYR A 139 -7.07 -15.17 -27.84
N GLY A 140 -8.40 -15.13 -27.80
CA GLY A 140 -9.24 -14.57 -28.87
C GLY A 140 -9.61 -15.54 -29.96
N GLU A 141 -9.26 -16.81 -29.79
CA GLU A 141 -9.74 -17.89 -30.65
C GLU A 141 -11.16 -18.25 -30.25
N HIS A 142 -12.12 -17.72 -31.01
CA HIS A 142 -13.55 -17.88 -30.73
C HIS A 142 -14.22 -18.95 -31.59
N ASP A 143 -13.53 -19.52 -32.58
CA ASP A 143 -14.08 -20.46 -33.58
C ASP A 143 -14.71 -21.71 -32.96
N LYS A 144 -14.25 -22.09 -31.77
CA LYS A 144 -14.73 -23.28 -31.04
C LYS A 144 -15.52 -22.93 -29.79
N CYS A 145 -15.78 -21.66 -29.51
CA CYS A 145 -16.47 -21.24 -28.29
C CYS A 145 -17.94 -21.67 -28.26
N GLY A 146 -18.46 -21.99 -27.06
CA GLY A 146 -19.89 -22.27 -26.85
C GLY A 146 -20.72 -21.01 -26.62
N VAL A 147 -22.03 -21.19 -26.34
CA VAL A 147 -23.04 -20.13 -26.13
C VAL A 147 -22.70 -19.15 -24.97
N TRP A 148 -21.75 -19.51 -24.09
CA TRP A 148 -21.22 -18.61 -23.06
C TRP A 148 -20.35 -17.47 -23.63
N CYS A 149 -19.78 -17.66 -24.82
CA CYS A 149 -19.00 -16.64 -25.48
C CYS A 149 -19.92 -15.58 -26.08
N ARG A 150 -19.63 -14.31 -25.82
CA ARG A 150 -20.41 -13.18 -26.32
C ARG A 150 -19.68 -12.40 -27.42
N SER A 151 -18.60 -12.96 -27.97
CA SER A 151 -17.78 -12.34 -29.02
C SER A 151 -18.58 -12.06 -30.31
N GLU A 152 -19.61 -12.86 -30.60
CA GLU A 152 -20.50 -12.66 -31.75
C GLU A 152 -21.36 -11.39 -31.68
N LYS A 153 -21.43 -10.72 -30.52
CA LYS A 153 -22.13 -9.44 -30.39
C LYS A 153 -21.23 -8.30 -30.86
N SER A 154 -21.63 -7.58 -31.91
CA SER A 154 -20.98 -6.36 -32.37
C SER A 154 -20.68 -5.41 -31.20
N GLY A 155 -19.40 -5.05 -31.02
CA GLY A 155 -18.92 -4.18 -29.94
C GLY A 155 -18.71 -4.85 -28.57
N TYR A 156 -18.72 -6.18 -28.46
CA TYR A 156 -18.45 -6.88 -27.20
C TYR A 156 -16.97 -6.79 -26.79
N LYS A 157 -16.68 -5.95 -25.79
CA LYS A 157 -15.39 -5.93 -25.08
C LYS A 157 -15.48 -6.72 -23.77
N PRO A 158 -14.62 -7.74 -23.53
CA PRO A 158 -14.60 -8.46 -22.27
C PRO A 158 -14.27 -7.52 -21.11
N ARG A 159 -15.27 -7.15 -20.29
CA ARG A 159 -15.15 -6.18 -19.18
C ARG A 159 -14.07 -6.50 -18.13
N ASN A 160 -13.44 -7.68 -18.19
CA ASN A 160 -12.60 -8.23 -17.12
C ASN A 160 -11.28 -8.84 -17.62
N LEU A 161 -10.99 -8.77 -18.92
CA LEU A 161 -9.62 -8.89 -19.39
C LEU A 161 -8.88 -7.57 -19.11
N PRO A 162 -7.55 -7.58 -18.90
CA PRO A 162 -6.77 -6.36 -19.02
C PRO A 162 -7.12 -5.68 -20.36
N TYR A 163 -7.47 -4.39 -20.32
CA TYR A 163 -7.73 -3.57 -21.52
C TYR A 163 -8.95 -3.95 -22.40
N GLY A 164 -9.67 -5.03 -22.07
CA GLY A 164 -10.87 -5.45 -22.81
C GLY A 164 -10.56 -6.03 -24.19
N GLU A 165 -9.35 -6.57 -24.38
CA GLU A 165 -8.90 -7.25 -25.58
C GLU A 165 -8.45 -8.68 -25.26
N THR A 166 -8.54 -9.56 -26.25
CA THR A 166 -8.09 -10.95 -26.19
C THR A 166 -6.56 -11.02 -26.14
N TYR A 167 -5.96 -12.08 -25.59
CA TYR A 167 -4.48 -12.21 -25.51
C TYR A 167 -3.79 -12.44 -26.87
N SER A 168 -4.37 -11.94 -27.98
CA SER A 168 -3.80 -12.01 -29.31
C SER A 168 -2.58 -11.10 -29.44
N THR A 169 -1.46 -11.71 -29.84
CA THR A 169 -0.21 -11.15 -30.41
C THR A 169 0.19 -9.76 -29.90
N ASN A 170 1.17 -9.75 -28.99
CA ASN A 170 1.93 -8.64 -28.41
C ASN A 170 1.41 -8.00 -27.12
N ILE A 171 0.22 -8.34 -26.61
CA ILE A 171 -0.15 -7.98 -25.23
C ILE A 171 0.53 -8.96 -24.25
N GLY A 172 1.81 -8.73 -23.99
CA GLY A 172 2.63 -9.52 -23.06
C GLY A 172 4.08 -9.72 -23.46
N PHE A 173 4.48 -9.33 -24.67
CA PHE A 173 5.87 -9.43 -25.14
C PHE A 173 6.42 -8.15 -25.79
N ASP A 174 5.59 -7.13 -26.06
CA ASP A 174 6.14 -5.78 -26.19
C ASP A 174 6.39 -5.21 -24.80
N GLU A 175 7.52 -4.50 -24.63
CA GLU A 175 7.97 -3.79 -23.43
C GLU A 175 7.02 -2.66 -23.00
N CYS A 176 5.72 -2.93 -22.89
CA CYS A 176 4.76 -2.01 -22.33
C CYS A 176 4.80 -2.19 -20.80
N THR A 177 5.28 -1.15 -20.13
CA THR A 177 5.43 -0.92 -18.68
C THR A 177 4.10 -0.93 -17.90
N ASP A 178 3.20 -1.85 -18.23
CA ASP A 178 1.80 -1.86 -17.81
C ASP A 178 1.54 -2.85 -16.63
N ILE A 179 2.53 -2.97 -15.74
CA ILE A 179 2.50 -3.76 -14.48
C ILE A 179 2.48 -2.84 -13.24
N GLU A 180 1.89 -1.65 -13.31
CA GLU A 180 1.63 -0.87 -12.10
C GLU A 180 0.24 -1.18 -11.53
N ASP A 181 0.20 -2.08 -10.56
CA ASP A 181 -0.89 -2.08 -9.57
C ASP A 181 -0.88 -0.71 -8.89
N ILE A 182 -1.98 0.04 -9.01
CA ILE A 182 -2.16 1.30 -8.27
C ILE A 182 -2.45 0.91 -6.82
N THR A 183 -1.38 0.57 -6.12
CA THR A 183 -1.43 0.27 -4.70
C THR A 183 -1.61 1.60 -4.00
N ILE A 184 -2.79 1.82 -3.42
CA ILE A 184 -2.98 2.89 -2.43
C ILE A 184 -2.34 2.35 -1.15
N PRO A 185 -1.22 2.94 -0.67
CA PRO A 185 -0.54 2.42 0.50
C PRO A 185 -1.51 2.32 1.69
N SER A 186 -1.50 1.19 2.40
CA SER A 186 -2.30 1.05 3.62
C SER A 186 -1.87 2.13 4.64
N LYS A 187 -2.84 2.67 5.37
CA LYS A 187 -2.62 3.72 6.38
C LYS A 187 -1.96 3.23 7.68
N GLU A 188 -1.50 1.97 7.74
CA GLU A 188 -0.97 1.39 8.98
C GLU A 188 0.46 1.87 9.24
N PHE A 189 0.57 3.13 9.70
CA PHE A 189 1.72 3.64 10.41
C PHE A 189 1.51 3.43 11.91
N SER A 190 2.47 2.79 12.55
CA SER A 190 2.53 2.69 14.01
C SER A 190 3.92 3.14 14.44
N VAL A 191 3.97 4.23 15.21
CA VAL A 191 5.18 4.85 15.73
C VAL A 191 6.04 3.83 16.49
N ASP A 192 5.41 2.92 17.24
CA ASP A 192 6.12 1.92 18.06
C ASP A 192 6.71 0.76 17.25
N SER A 193 6.26 0.56 16.00
CA SER A 193 6.75 -0.49 15.11
C SER A 193 7.69 0.02 14.00
N SER A 194 8.05 1.30 14.07
CA SER A 194 8.88 2.00 13.08
C SER A 194 10.21 2.42 13.69
N SER A 195 11.26 2.41 12.87
CA SER A 195 12.55 2.96 13.26
C SER A 195 12.54 4.48 13.03
N LEU A 196 12.59 5.25 14.11
CA LEU A 196 12.45 6.70 14.10
C LEU A 196 13.83 7.35 14.05
N ILE A 197 14.22 7.84 12.89
CA ILE A 197 15.54 8.39 12.64
C ILE A 197 15.40 9.91 12.64
N VAL A 198 15.92 10.58 13.66
CA VAL A 198 15.99 12.04 13.69
C VAL A 198 17.09 12.50 12.74
N PHE A 199 16.81 13.52 11.94
CA PHE A 199 17.59 13.90 10.78
C PHE A 199 17.59 15.43 10.62
N ASP A 200 18.75 15.99 10.25
CA ASP A 200 18.93 17.40 9.94
C ASP A 200 20.01 17.59 8.86
N LEU A 201 19.90 18.66 8.07
CA LEU A 201 20.86 19.02 7.02
C LEU A 201 21.43 20.42 7.21
N GLU A 202 22.75 20.52 7.11
CA GLU A 202 23.40 21.79 6.79
C GLU A 202 23.57 21.92 5.28
N THR A 203 23.36 23.12 4.73
CA THR A 203 23.30 23.35 3.29
C THR A 203 24.02 24.64 2.89
N THR A 204 24.38 24.80 1.60
CA THR A 204 25.05 26.01 1.12
C THR A 204 24.18 27.27 1.13
N GLY A 205 22.86 27.12 1.30
CA GLY A 205 21.90 28.22 1.30
C GLY A 205 20.46 27.75 1.43
N LEU A 206 19.51 28.68 1.25
CA LEU A 206 18.07 28.39 1.43
C LEU A 206 17.38 27.85 0.16
N ALA A 207 18.13 27.68 -0.94
CA ALA A 207 17.57 27.22 -2.21
C ALA A 207 17.33 25.71 -2.19
N ARG A 208 16.31 25.25 -2.91
CA ARG A 208 16.04 23.79 -3.07
C ARG A 208 17.15 23.05 -3.80
N THR A 209 17.93 23.80 -4.57
CA THR A 209 19.06 23.33 -5.37
C THR A 209 20.39 23.51 -4.65
N SER A 210 20.38 23.91 -3.38
CA SER A 210 21.60 24.03 -2.58
C SER A 210 22.27 22.67 -2.42
N ASP A 211 23.60 22.70 -2.36
CA ASP A 211 24.37 21.51 -2.02
C ASP A 211 24.25 21.25 -0.51
N ILE A 212 24.37 19.98 -0.15
CA ILE A 212 24.44 19.54 1.25
C ILE A 212 25.88 19.74 1.73
N LEU A 213 26.03 20.22 2.96
CA LEU A 213 27.31 20.41 3.65
C LEU A 213 27.51 19.42 4.80
N GLN A 214 26.44 19.04 5.49
CA GLN A 214 26.46 18.02 6.53
C GLN A 214 25.14 17.26 6.51
N ILE A 215 25.21 15.95 6.74
CA ILE A 215 24.06 15.11 7.05
C ILE A 215 24.27 14.58 8.47
N ALA A 216 23.33 14.85 9.37
CA ALA A 216 23.35 14.30 10.72
C ALA A 216 22.08 13.48 10.99
N CYS A 217 22.25 12.34 11.65
CA CYS A 217 21.17 11.44 12.01
C CYS A 217 21.40 10.79 13.38
N VAL A 218 20.33 10.61 14.14
CA VAL A 218 20.32 9.80 15.37
C VAL A 218 19.08 8.90 15.40
N CYS A 219 19.26 7.65 15.82
CA CYS A 219 18.16 6.72 16.06
C CYS A 219 18.47 5.86 17.30
N GLY A 220 17.92 6.26 18.44
CA GLY A 220 18.31 5.70 19.75
C GLY A 220 19.76 6.06 20.02
N ASP A 221 20.59 5.05 20.26
CA ASP A 221 22.02 5.19 20.55
C ASP A 221 22.90 5.15 19.28
N ARG A 222 22.30 5.00 18.10
CA ARG A 222 23.06 4.98 16.83
C ARG A 222 23.09 6.36 16.21
N GLU A 223 24.29 6.82 15.91
CA GLU A 223 24.56 8.13 15.35
C GLU A 223 25.21 7.99 13.97
N PHE A 224 24.96 8.97 13.11
CA PHE A 224 25.61 9.11 11.82
C PHE A 224 25.77 10.60 11.53
N SER A 225 27.00 11.04 11.25
CA SER A 225 27.27 12.41 10.85
C SER A 225 28.40 12.42 9.83
N VAL A 226 28.17 13.03 8.67
CA VAL A 226 29.18 13.19 7.61
C VAL A 226 29.13 14.59 7.06
N TYR A 227 30.31 15.14 6.74
CA TYR A 227 30.45 16.40 6.01
C TYR A 227 30.68 16.13 4.52
N THR A 228 30.20 17.04 3.68
CA THR A 228 30.32 16.95 2.22
C THR A 228 30.91 18.20 1.60
N ARG A 229 31.76 18.02 0.59
CA ARG A 229 32.37 19.13 -0.17
C ARG A 229 31.32 19.74 -1.11
N PRO A 230 31.01 21.04 -0.98
CA PRO A 230 30.07 21.69 -1.88
C PRO A 230 30.70 21.90 -3.26
N THR A 231 29.85 21.94 -4.28
CA THR A 231 30.21 22.30 -5.67
C THR A 231 29.99 23.77 -5.98
N CYS A 232 29.35 24.51 -5.06
CA CYS A 232 29.07 25.92 -5.14
C CYS A 232 29.50 26.68 -3.89
N THR A 233 29.56 28.01 -3.98
CA THR A 233 29.90 28.87 -2.85
C THR A 233 28.86 28.76 -1.74
N ILE A 234 29.32 28.66 -0.50
CA ILE A 234 28.45 28.76 0.69
C ILE A 234 28.01 30.22 0.83
N SER A 235 26.70 30.44 0.89
CA SER A 235 26.17 31.80 1.09
C SER A 235 26.58 32.35 2.45
N ILE A 236 26.76 33.67 2.54
CA ILE A 236 27.15 34.35 3.79
C ILE A 236 26.18 33.98 4.94
N GLY A 237 24.88 33.94 4.64
CA GLY A 237 23.86 33.54 5.63
C GLY A 237 24.00 32.09 6.09
N ALA A 238 24.30 31.16 5.19
CA ALA A 238 24.53 29.76 5.55
C ALA A 238 25.81 29.58 6.38
N SER A 239 26.91 30.25 6.00
CA SER A 239 28.14 30.22 6.79
C SER A 239 27.97 30.85 8.17
N ALA A 240 27.18 31.94 8.29
CA ALA A 240 26.88 32.57 9.57
C ALA A 240 26.03 31.67 10.48
N ALA A 241 25.07 30.93 9.92
CA ALA A 241 24.25 29.99 10.68
C ALA A 241 25.08 28.78 11.13
N THR A 242 25.72 28.09 10.20
CA THR A 242 26.32 26.76 10.42
C THR A 242 27.76 26.81 10.95
N GLY A 243 28.43 27.95 10.78
CA GLY A 243 29.87 28.07 10.98
C GLY A 243 30.70 27.36 9.91
N LEU A 244 30.09 26.83 8.84
CA LEU A 244 30.79 26.12 7.77
C LEU A 244 31.31 27.08 6.70
N THR A 245 32.57 26.93 6.33
CA THR A 245 33.23 27.68 5.26
C THR A 245 33.97 26.73 4.33
N TYR A 246 34.08 27.08 3.04
CA TYR A 246 34.78 26.27 2.05
C TYR A 246 35.70 27.15 1.22
N TYR A 247 37.01 26.96 1.38
CA TYR A 247 38.03 27.72 0.65
C TYR A 247 39.29 26.88 0.47
N GLY A 248 39.97 27.05 -0.66
CA GLY A 248 41.17 26.26 -0.98
C GLY A 248 40.92 24.76 -1.08
N GLY A 249 39.70 24.33 -1.40
CA GLY A 249 39.33 22.90 -1.48
C GLY A 249 39.08 22.22 -0.14
N VAL A 250 39.09 22.96 0.97
CA VAL A 250 38.94 22.42 2.33
C VAL A 250 37.68 22.99 2.98
N LEU A 251 36.84 22.09 3.50
CA LEU A 251 35.69 22.46 4.32
C LEU A 251 36.15 22.65 5.76
N LYS A 252 35.69 23.73 6.40
CA LYS A 252 36.03 24.05 7.78
C LYS A 252 34.80 24.38 8.60
N LEU A 253 34.73 23.84 9.81
CA LEU A 253 33.74 24.18 10.83
C LEU A 253 34.38 25.13 11.85
N LYS A 254 33.86 26.36 11.95
CA LYS A 254 34.34 27.38 12.90
C LYS A 254 35.87 27.62 12.81
N GLY A 255 36.43 27.50 11.60
CA GLY A 255 37.85 27.71 11.32
C GLY A 255 38.71 26.43 11.30
N GLU A 256 38.21 25.34 11.85
CA GLU A 256 38.93 24.06 11.91
C GLU A 256 38.58 23.17 10.71
N ALA A 257 39.58 22.54 10.09
CA ALA A 257 39.36 21.64 8.97
C ALA A 257 38.60 20.39 9.42
N VAL A 258 37.62 19.97 8.60
CA VAL A 258 36.85 18.74 8.84
C VAL A 258 37.04 17.77 7.68
N ASP A 259 37.10 16.49 8.02
CA ASP A 259 37.06 15.43 7.00
C ASP A 259 35.73 15.51 6.27
N SER A 260 35.80 15.53 4.94
CA SER A 260 34.64 15.67 4.08
C SER A 260 34.68 14.65 2.95
N LEU A 261 33.50 14.27 2.49
CA LEU A 261 33.30 13.38 1.35
C LEU A 261 32.78 14.16 0.15
N THR A 262 32.71 13.53 -1.02
CA THR A 262 31.83 14.06 -2.08
C THR A 262 30.37 13.93 -1.66
N ILE A 263 29.49 14.74 -2.25
CA ILE A 263 28.04 14.66 -1.99
C ILE A 263 27.51 13.24 -2.30
N LEU A 264 28.00 12.62 -3.39
CA LEU A 264 27.64 11.25 -3.77
C LEU A 264 27.98 10.24 -2.67
N GLU A 265 29.23 10.19 -2.23
CA GLU A 265 29.69 9.28 -1.16
C GLU A 265 28.93 9.52 0.14
N GLY A 266 28.70 10.78 0.52
CA GLY A 266 27.93 11.12 1.72
C GLY A 266 26.48 10.62 1.65
N LEU A 267 25.82 10.78 0.50
CA LEU A 267 24.47 10.26 0.27
C LEU A 267 24.42 8.73 0.25
N GLU A 268 25.42 8.06 -0.33
CA GLU A 268 25.49 6.60 -0.34
C GLU A 268 25.63 6.04 1.08
N GLN A 269 26.49 6.64 1.90
CA GLN A 269 26.64 6.27 3.30
C GLN A 269 25.36 6.55 4.11
N PHE A 270 24.71 7.69 3.87
CA PHE A 270 23.42 8.01 4.48
C PHE A 270 22.34 6.98 4.13
N ILE A 271 22.20 6.62 2.85
CA ILE A 271 21.25 5.57 2.42
C ILE A 271 21.59 4.25 3.09
N ALA A 272 22.87 3.86 3.16
CA ALA A 272 23.30 2.63 3.83
C ALA A 272 22.92 2.63 5.32
N PHE A 273 23.13 3.76 6.02
CA PHE A 273 22.70 3.93 7.40
C PHE A 273 21.19 3.76 7.56
N VAL A 274 20.38 4.47 6.77
CA VAL A 274 18.91 4.38 6.81
C VAL A 274 18.42 2.96 6.48
N SER A 275 19.04 2.30 5.50
CA SER A 275 18.68 0.94 5.06
C SER A 275 18.90 -0.12 6.14
N SER A 276 19.76 0.15 7.12
CA SER A 276 20.01 -0.77 8.24
C SER A 276 18.86 -0.82 9.26
N PHE A 277 17.81 0.00 9.08
CA PHE A 277 16.65 0.07 9.96
C PHE A 277 15.37 -0.38 9.25
N PRO A 278 14.58 -1.30 9.83
CA PRO A 278 13.30 -1.69 9.25
C PRO A 278 12.27 -0.56 9.38
N LYS A 279 11.46 -0.34 8.34
CA LYS A 279 10.41 0.70 8.30
C LYS A 279 10.93 2.07 8.76
N ALA A 280 12.06 2.50 8.21
CA ALA A 280 12.71 3.75 8.56
C ALA A 280 11.82 4.96 8.30
N VAL A 281 11.68 5.85 9.28
CA VAL A 281 10.96 7.11 9.17
C VAL A 281 11.89 8.24 9.57
N LEU A 282 12.13 9.21 8.66
CA LEU A 282 12.91 10.39 9.04
C LEU A 282 12.03 11.37 9.80
N ILE A 283 12.56 11.88 10.89
CA ILE A 283 11.94 12.88 11.75
C ILE A 283 12.85 14.10 11.73
N GLY A 284 12.29 15.29 11.59
CA GLY A 284 13.07 16.48 11.80
C GLY A 284 12.20 17.71 11.90
N HIS A 285 12.83 18.84 12.20
CA HIS A 285 12.13 20.08 12.45
C HIS A 285 11.98 20.89 11.16
N ASN A 286 10.74 21.10 10.69
CA ASN A 286 10.44 21.77 9.42
C ASN A 286 10.97 21.04 8.15
N ILE A 287 11.32 19.76 8.27
CA ILE A 287 11.96 18.98 7.19
C ILE A 287 11.14 18.89 5.90
N ILE A 288 9.80 18.89 5.98
CA ILE A 288 8.96 18.81 4.78
C ILE A 288 9.04 20.10 3.98
N SER A 289 9.32 21.22 4.66
CA SER A 289 9.43 22.52 4.03
C SER A 289 10.87 22.90 3.73
N PHE A 290 11.91 22.17 4.15
CA PHE A 290 13.30 22.56 3.88
C PHE A 290 14.17 21.38 3.44
N ASP A 291 14.50 20.51 4.37
CA ASP A 291 15.53 19.48 4.25
C ASP A 291 15.18 18.42 3.22
N ILE A 292 13.96 17.85 3.26
CA ILE A 292 13.56 16.80 2.32
C ILE A 292 13.59 17.31 0.87
N PRO A 293 13.09 18.50 0.52
CA PRO A 293 13.26 19.04 -0.82
C PRO A 293 14.73 19.16 -1.29
N VAL A 294 15.65 19.60 -0.43
CA VAL A 294 17.08 19.70 -0.76
C VAL A 294 17.69 18.30 -0.92
N LEU A 295 17.36 17.37 -0.02
CA LEU A 295 17.76 15.97 -0.09
C LEU A 295 17.29 15.33 -1.40
N MET A 296 16.00 15.48 -1.76
CA MET A 296 15.42 14.91 -2.97
C MET A 296 16.09 15.47 -4.24
N HIS A 297 16.44 16.76 -4.26
CA HIS A 297 17.19 17.35 -5.36
C HIS A 297 18.56 16.70 -5.53
N ASN A 298 19.33 16.58 -4.44
CA ASN A 298 20.66 15.99 -4.48
C ASN A 298 20.61 14.48 -4.79
N LEU A 299 19.65 13.74 -4.24
CA LEU A 299 19.42 12.34 -4.59
C LEU A 299 19.07 12.16 -6.08
N PHE A 300 18.24 13.04 -6.65
CA PHE A 300 17.91 13.02 -8.07
C PHE A 300 19.14 13.34 -8.94
N LYS A 301 19.89 14.40 -8.62
CA LYS A 301 21.13 14.81 -9.30
C LYS A 301 22.17 13.67 -9.37
N HIS A 302 22.18 12.79 -8.38
CA HIS A 302 23.11 11.68 -8.24
C HIS A 302 22.52 10.29 -8.57
N ASN A 303 21.31 10.22 -9.14
CA ASN A 303 20.63 8.95 -9.50
C ASN A 303 20.39 7.98 -8.31
N LEU A 304 20.25 8.53 -7.10
CA LEU A 304 20.01 7.76 -5.86
C LEU A 304 18.55 7.82 -5.38
N LEU A 305 17.68 8.57 -6.08
CA LEU A 305 16.32 8.84 -5.64
C LEU A 305 15.47 7.56 -5.49
N GLU A 306 15.51 6.66 -6.47
CA GLU A 306 14.76 5.40 -6.43
C GLU A 306 15.23 4.50 -5.29
N LYS A 307 16.56 4.32 -5.18
CA LYS A 307 17.19 3.58 -4.08
C LYS A 307 16.78 4.11 -2.71
N PHE A 308 16.71 5.44 -2.55
CA PHE A 308 16.25 6.05 -1.30
C PHE A 308 14.76 5.81 -1.04
N GLN A 309 13.92 5.89 -2.08
CA GLN A 309 12.48 5.66 -1.96
C GLN A 309 12.14 4.21 -1.56
N ASP A 310 12.96 3.24 -1.96
CA ASP A 310 12.79 1.84 -1.60
C ASP A 310 13.09 1.54 -0.13
N VAL A 311 13.97 2.33 0.50
CA VAL A 311 14.44 2.07 1.88
C VAL A 311 13.66 2.87 2.91
N ILE A 312 13.08 4.01 2.53
CA ILE A 312 12.39 4.92 3.45
C ILE A 312 10.87 4.70 3.47
N PHE A 313 10.30 4.58 4.67
CA PHE A 313 8.85 4.39 4.85
C PHE A 313 8.07 5.72 4.79
N GLY A 314 8.69 6.81 5.26
CA GLY A 314 8.09 8.15 5.23
C GLY A 314 8.83 9.16 6.09
N PHE A 315 8.19 10.31 6.32
CA PHE A 315 8.75 11.46 7.01
C PHE A 315 7.76 12.04 8.04
N VAL A 316 8.26 12.58 9.15
CA VAL A 316 7.46 13.29 10.16
C VAL A 316 8.08 14.67 10.44
N ASP A 317 7.25 15.70 10.33
CA ASP A 317 7.65 17.10 10.56
C ASP A 317 7.31 17.55 11.98
N THR A 318 8.31 17.70 12.84
CA THR A 318 8.09 18.05 14.25
C THR A 318 7.58 19.47 14.43
N LEU A 319 7.81 20.39 13.48
CA LEU A 319 7.24 21.74 13.53
C LEU A 319 5.72 21.70 13.36
N LYS A 320 5.24 20.90 12.40
CA LYS A 320 3.78 20.73 12.18
C LYS A 320 3.13 20.00 13.35
N LEU A 321 3.80 18.95 13.85
CA LEU A 321 3.34 18.21 15.01
C LEU A 321 3.24 19.11 16.26
N SER A 322 4.27 19.92 16.52
CA SER A 322 4.31 20.84 17.66
C SER A 322 3.20 21.90 17.57
N LYS A 323 2.94 22.46 16.39
CA LYS A 323 1.82 23.41 16.16
C LYS A 323 0.45 22.80 16.43
N ARG A 324 0.30 21.48 16.24
CA ARG A 324 -0.96 20.77 16.50
C ARG A 324 -1.15 20.49 17.98
N ILE A 325 -0.08 20.15 18.69
CA ILE A 325 -0.13 19.75 20.11
C ILE A 325 -0.17 20.97 21.03
N TYR A 326 0.68 21.96 20.79
CA TYR A 326 0.89 23.08 21.69
C TYR A 326 0.31 24.39 21.13
N PRO A 327 -0.55 25.10 21.87
CA PRO A 327 -1.09 26.38 21.45
C PRO A 327 -0.01 27.46 21.26
N LYS A 328 -0.20 28.32 20.25
CA LYS A 328 0.75 29.40 19.94
C LYS A 328 0.86 30.40 21.10
N ALA A 329 -0.21 30.62 21.87
CA ALA A 329 -0.20 31.52 23.02
C ALA A 329 0.81 31.09 24.09
N GLU A 330 0.99 29.79 24.30
CA GLU A 330 1.92 29.22 25.29
C GLU A 330 3.35 29.21 24.76
N MET A 331 3.54 28.84 23.49
CA MET A 331 4.88 28.68 22.91
C MET A 331 5.46 30.00 22.41
N GLY A 332 4.64 30.93 21.94
CA GLY A 332 5.03 32.18 21.29
C GLY A 332 5.53 31.96 19.86
N ASN A 333 6.64 31.22 19.72
CA ASN A 333 7.15 30.73 18.45
C ASN A 333 7.42 29.22 18.53
N TYR A 334 7.69 28.59 17.39
CA TYR A 334 7.92 27.15 17.31
C TYR A 334 9.32 26.83 16.77
N ARG A 335 10.30 27.71 16.96
CA ARG A 335 11.70 27.36 16.68
C ARG A 335 12.12 26.21 17.60
N GLN A 336 12.98 25.31 17.13
CA GLN A 336 13.44 24.17 17.90
C GLN A 336 14.00 24.60 19.27
N GLU A 337 14.93 25.57 19.30
CA GLU A 337 15.48 26.15 20.53
C GLU A 337 14.40 26.56 21.55
N ASN A 338 13.38 27.27 21.10
CA ASN A 338 12.29 27.72 21.98
C ASN A 338 11.43 26.56 22.48
N LEU A 339 11.21 25.53 21.66
CA LEU A 339 10.49 24.33 22.09
C LEU A 339 11.29 23.53 23.11
N VAL A 340 12.60 23.38 22.89
CA VAL A 340 13.51 22.72 23.83
C VAL A 340 13.52 23.47 25.16
N GLN A 341 13.69 24.80 25.12
CA GLN A 341 13.67 25.63 26.32
C GLN A 341 12.37 25.52 27.09
N LYS A 342 11.22 25.62 26.41
CA LYS A 342 9.91 25.61 27.09
C LYS A 342 9.45 24.24 27.55
N LEU A 343 9.79 23.18 26.82
CA LEU A 343 9.25 21.84 27.08
C LEU A 343 10.23 20.92 27.81
N LEU A 344 11.54 21.08 27.59
CA LEU A 344 12.60 20.33 28.28
C LEU A 344 13.28 21.16 29.39
N GLY A 345 13.17 22.48 29.37
CA GLY A 345 13.82 23.35 30.37
C GLY A 345 15.32 23.54 30.14
N GLU A 346 15.81 23.28 28.93
CA GLU A 346 17.23 23.29 28.59
C GLU A 346 17.54 24.29 27.46
N THR A 347 18.80 24.72 27.37
CA THR A 347 19.34 25.48 26.25
C THR A 347 20.53 24.74 25.68
N TYR A 348 20.76 24.83 24.37
CA TYR A 348 21.87 24.16 23.70
C TYR A 348 22.42 25.03 22.56
N ASN A 349 23.58 24.65 22.03
CA ASN A 349 24.20 25.33 20.91
C ASN A 349 23.52 24.92 19.60
N ALA A 350 22.48 25.66 19.21
CA ALA A 350 21.81 25.46 17.92
C ALA A 350 22.75 25.76 16.75
N HIS A 351 22.46 25.17 15.58
CA HIS A 351 23.22 25.30 14.34
C HIS A 351 24.49 24.42 14.26
N ASN A 352 24.41 23.26 14.92
CA ASN A 352 25.25 22.12 14.57
C ASN A 352 24.29 20.94 14.39
N ALA A 353 24.15 20.47 13.15
CA ALA A 353 23.21 19.40 12.82
C ALA A 353 23.29 18.18 13.75
N ALA A 354 24.47 17.78 14.25
CA ALA A 354 24.61 16.65 15.18
C ALA A 354 23.99 16.96 16.56
N SER A 355 24.31 18.12 17.15
CA SER A 355 23.67 18.56 18.39
C SER A 355 22.15 18.81 18.22
N ASP A 356 21.74 19.33 17.07
CA ASP A 356 20.34 19.58 16.75
C ASP A 356 19.53 18.27 16.70
N VAL A 357 20.05 17.20 16.10
CA VAL A 357 19.33 15.90 16.06
C VAL A 357 19.28 15.18 17.41
N GLU A 358 20.33 15.28 18.23
CA GLU A 358 20.35 14.68 19.57
C GLU A 358 19.27 15.31 20.49
N VAL A 359 19.23 16.64 20.52
CA VAL A 359 18.25 17.37 21.32
C VAL A 359 16.83 17.17 20.77
N LEU A 360 16.68 17.16 19.43
CA LEU A 360 15.40 16.91 18.81
C LEU A 360 14.89 15.47 19.07
N GLN A 361 15.78 14.48 19.16
CA GLN A 361 15.41 13.12 19.58
C GLN A 361 14.78 13.10 20.97
N ARG A 362 15.40 13.77 21.94
CA ARG A 362 14.85 13.88 23.30
C ARG A 362 13.51 14.60 23.30
N LEU A 363 13.43 15.77 22.64
CA LEU A 363 12.20 16.55 22.52
C LEU A 363 11.07 15.70 21.91
N PHE A 364 11.36 14.99 20.81
CA PHE A 364 10.37 14.16 20.16
C PHE A 364 9.91 13.03 21.07
N HIS A 365 10.85 12.27 21.65
CA HIS A 365 10.54 11.10 22.47
C HIS A 365 9.72 11.46 23.72
N GLU A 366 10.12 12.51 24.42
CA GLU A 366 9.51 12.90 25.69
C GLU A 366 8.20 13.68 25.52
N LYS A 367 8.07 14.51 24.47
CA LYS A 367 7.01 15.53 24.40
C LYS A 367 6.09 15.41 23.19
N LEU A 368 6.50 14.71 22.12
CA LEU A 368 5.74 14.66 20.86
C LEU A 368 5.27 13.26 20.47
N LYS A 369 6.05 12.21 20.79
CA LYS A 369 5.86 10.83 20.32
C LYS A 369 4.45 10.31 20.61
N VAL A 370 3.94 10.53 21.82
CA VAL A 370 2.62 10.04 22.26
C VAL A 370 1.46 10.59 21.43
N ASN A 371 1.64 11.76 20.82
CA ASN A 371 0.62 12.42 20.00
C ASN A 371 0.85 12.21 18.49
N CYS A 372 1.94 11.55 18.09
CA CYS A 372 2.25 11.29 16.68
C CYS A 372 1.42 10.12 16.15
N ASN A 373 0.80 10.29 14.98
CA ASN A 373 -0.07 9.28 14.37
C ASN A 373 0.05 9.27 12.83
N GLY A 374 -0.75 8.42 12.18
CA GLY A 374 -0.73 8.23 10.72
C GLY A 374 -1.00 9.48 9.89
N GLU A 375 -1.63 10.52 10.44
CA GLU A 375 -1.86 11.78 9.75
C GLU A 375 -0.62 12.68 9.69
N ASP A 376 0.36 12.45 10.57
CA ASP A 376 1.63 13.19 10.58
C ASP A 376 2.65 12.62 9.60
N LEU A 377 2.46 11.37 9.18
CA LEU A 377 3.35 10.69 8.27
C LEU A 377 3.15 11.19 6.84
N VAL A 378 4.20 11.76 6.28
CA VAL A 378 4.29 12.10 4.86
C VAL A 378 4.97 10.97 4.11
N ARG A 379 4.34 10.49 3.03
CA ARG A 379 4.88 9.41 2.20
C ARG A 379 6.05 9.88 1.33
N PRO A 380 6.99 8.99 0.95
CA PRO A 380 8.10 9.32 0.06
C PRO A 380 7.64 9.90 -1.29
N SER A 381 6.50 9.41 -1.79
CA SER A 381 5.88 9.87 -3.03
C SER A 381 5.28 11.29 -2.97
N TYR A 382 5.33 11.98 -1.83
CA TYR A 382 4.64 13.26 -1.62
C TYR A 382 5.01 14.31 -2.67
N TYR A 383 6.32 14.55 -2.89
CA TYR A 383 6.79 15.60 -3.80
C TYR A 383 6.53 15.27 -5.26
N SER A 384 6.87 14.04 -5.70
CA SER A 384 6.60 13.60 -7.08
C SER A 384 5.11 13.64 -7.39
N CYS A 385 4.26 13.22 -6.45
CA CYS A 385 2.82 13.32 -6.57
C CYS A 385 2.35 14.77 -6.66
N LYS A 386 2.82 15.65 -5.76
CA LYS A 386 2.46 17.06 -5.75
C LYS A 386 2.85 17.75 -7.05
N SER A 387 4.11 17.63 -7.48
CA SER A 387 4.62 18.24 -8.72
C SER A 387 3.84 17.77 -9.95
N SER A 388 3.45 16.49 -10.01
CA SER A 388 2.63 15.98 -11.11
C SER A 388 1.23 16.59 -11.19
N LEU A 389 0.68 17.07 -10.06
CA LEU A 389 -0.67 17.61 -9.94
C LEU A 389 -0.73 19.15 -9.97
N GLU A 390 0.40 19.83 -9.74
CA GLU A 390 0.48 21.30 -9.77
C GLU A 390 -0.06 21.94 -11.05
N PRO A 391 0.18 21.38 -12.26
CA PRO A 391 -0.43 21.91 -13.49
C PRO A 391 -1.96 21.95 -13.45
N LEU A 392 -2.61 20.94 -12.86
CA LEU A 392 -4.08 20.88 -12.74
C LEU A 392 -4.62 21.96 -11.79
N VAL A 393 -3.83 22.35 -10.78
CA VAL A 393 -4.18 23.47 -9.89
C VAL A 393 -4.05 24.80 -10.65
N LYS A 394 -2.94 24.99 -11.38
CA LYS A 394 -2.71 26.21 -12.18
C LYS A 394 -3.79 26.41 -13.25
N MET A 395 -4.22 25.33 -13.88
CA MET A 395 -5.31 25.31 -14.87
C MET A 395 -6.72 25.35 -14.25
N LYS A 396 -6.84 25.45 -12.92
CA LYS A 396 -8.12 25.46 -12.18
C LYS A 396 -9.00 24.23 -12.45
N VAL A 397 -8.38 23.10 -12.80
CA VAL A 397 -9.05 21.78 -12.94
C VAL A 397 -9.39 21.25 -11.55
N ILE A 398 -8.45 21.35 -10.60
CA ILE A 398 -8.62 20.99 -9.18
C ILE A 398 -8.20 22.14 -8.27
N SER A 399 -8.69 22.14 -7.03
CA SER A 399 -8.23 23.09 -5.99
C SER A 399 -6.99 22.57 -5.28
N ALA A 400 -6.27 23.47 -4.58
CA ALA A 400 -5.15 23.08 -3.71
C ALA A 400 -5.55 22.08 -2.60
N ALA A 401 -6.78 22.20 -2.10
CA ALA A 401 -7.34 21.26 -1.13
C ALA A 401 -7.57 19.86 -1.75
N THR A 402 -8.06 19.79 -2.98
CA THR A 402 -8.22 18.52 -3.72
C THR A 402 -6.86 17.88 -4.00
N MET A 403 -5.87 18.67 -4.44
CA MET A 403 -4.51 18.19 -4.62
C MET A 403 -3.94 17.58 -3.33
N SER A 404 -4.11 18.26 -2.20
CA SER A 404 -3.62 17.77 -0.90
C SER A 404 -4.21 16.41 -0.52
N LYS A 405 -5.50 16.17 -0.80
CA LYS A 405 -6.15 14.87 -0.59
C LYS A 405 -5.61 13.79 -1.53
N LEU A 406 -5.39 14.10 -2.80
CA LEU A 406 -4.81 13.16 -3.77
C LEU A 406 -3.39 12.77 -3.39
N VAL A 407 -2.58 13.75 -2.98
CA VAL A 407 -1.21 13.51 -2.49
C VAL A 407 -1.21 12.63 -1.23
N GLY A 408 -2.13 12.86 -0.30
CA GLY A 408 -2.30 12.00 0.89
C GLY A 408 -2.71 10.55 0.58
N LEU A 409 -3.23 10.29 -0.63
CA LEU A 409 -3.55 8.95 -1.13
C LEU A 409 -2.47 8.40 -2.08
N SER A 410 -1.35 9.13 -2.26
CA SER A 410 -0.30 8.80 -3.22
C SER A 410 -0.82 8.65 -4.66
N LEU A 411 -1.83 9.44 -5.05
CA LEU A 411 -2.45 9.46 -6.38
C LEU A 411 -1.90 10.62 -7.23
N ASN A 412 -0.83 10.33 -7.98
CA ASN A 412 -0.20 11.28 -8.90
C ASN A 412 -0.96 11.35 -10.25
N LEU A 413 -0.56 12.27 -11.14
CA LEU A 413 -1.23 12.42 -12.44
C LEU A 413 -1.16 11.16 -13.30
N ALA A 414 -0.02 10.45 -13.30
CA ALA A 414 0.13 9.19 -14.05
C ALA A 414 -0.89 8.13 -13.58
N LYS A 415 -1.05 7.95 -12.26
CA LYS A 415 -2.06 7.07 -11.67
C LYS A 415 -3.47 7.51 -12.03
N LEU A 416 -3.77 8.81 -12.04
CA LEU A 416 -5.08 9.32 -12.49
C LEU A 416 -5.34 9.02 -13.98
N LYS A 417 -4.34 9.21 -14.86
CA LYS A 417 -4.42 8.82 -16.27
C LYS A 417 -4.71 7.33 -16.42
N ILE A 418 -4.01 6.49 -15.67
CA ILE A 418 -4.22 5.04 -15.69
C ILE A 418 -5.63 4.70 -15.18
N ILE A 419 -6.11 5.31 -14.09
CA ILE A 419 -7.49 5.12 -13.58
C ILE A 419 -8.52 5.49 -14.65
N HIS A 420 -8.34 6.63 -15.31
CA HIS A 420 -9.23 7.10 -16.38
C HIS A 420 -9.19 6.20 -17.61
N LYS A 421 -8.00 5.82 -18.09
CA LYS A 421 -7.82 4.86 -19.20
C LYS A 421 -8.50 3.51 -18.89
N ARG A 422 -8.45 3.06 -17.63
CA ARG A 422 -9.05 1.80 -17.17
C ARG A 422 -10.58 1.85 -17.10
N ASP A 423 -11.16 2.98 -16.71
CA ASP A 423 -12.62 3.21 -16.68
C ASP A 423 -12.93 4.70 -16.94
N PRO A 424 -13.13 5.08 -18.22
CA PRO A 424 -13.30 6.49 -18.59
C PRO A 424 -14.56 7.14 -18.01
N ASN A 425 -15.56 6.32 -17.65
CA ASN A 425 -16.87 6.82 -17.21
C ASN A 425 -16.98 6.90 -15.69
N ASN A 426 -16.41 5.94 -14.95
CA ASN A 426 -16.58 5.86 -13.49
C ASN A 426 -15.28 5.79 -12.69
N GLY A 427 -14.11 5.61 -13.33
CA GLY A 427 -12.84 5.40 -12.61
C GLY A 427 -12.50 6.54 -11.65
N ILE A 428 -12.41 7.76 -12.18
CA ILE A 428 -12.13 8.96 -11.37
C ILE A 428 -13.25 9.20 -10.35
N ARG A 429 -14.51 9.02 -10.76
CA ARG A 429 -15.68 9.20 -9.88
C ARG A 429 -15.61 8.30 -8.65
N ASN A 430 -15.32 7.02 -8.85
CA ASN A 430 -15.27 6.00 -7.80
C ASN A 430 -14.13 6.32 -6.81
N VAL A 431 -12.93 6.60 -7.32
CA VAL A 431 -11.78 6.94 -6.48
C VAL A 431 -12.00 8.23 -5.70
N PHE A 432 -12.63 9.24 -6.31
CA PHE A 432 -12.84 10.52 -5.65
C PHE A 432 -13.96 10.47 -4.59
N SER A 433 -15.03 9.73 -4.90
CA SER A 433 -16.25 9.64 -4.08
C SER A 433 -16.16 8.57 -3.00
N ASP A 434 -15.13 7.74 -3.04
CA ASP A 434 -14.88 6.63 -2.12
C ASP A 434 -15.03 7.08 -0.66
N PRO A 435 -15.82 6.38 0.17
CA PRO A 435 -16.09 6.82 1.54
C PRO A 435 -14.84 6.65 2.42
N ILE A 436 -14.68 7.57 3.39
CA ILE A 436 -13.76 7.37 4.50
C ILE A 436 -14.47 6.48 5.52
N ALA A 437 -13.78 5.44 6.02
CA ALA A 437 -14.33 4.55 7.03
C ALA A 437 -14.91 5.35 8.20
N ASN A 438 -16.15 5.02 8.62
CA ASN A 438 -16.88 5.68 9.71
C ASN A 438 -17.15 7.19 9.51
N SER A 439 -17.18 7.70 8.27
CA SER A 439 -17.52 9.10 7.98
C SER A 439 -18.47 9.25 6.79
N ARG A 440 -19.35 10.27 6.83
CA ARG A 440 -20.14 10.70 5.66
C ARG A 440 -19.29 11.40 4.57
N ARG A 441 -18.04 11.74 4.90
CA ARG A 441 -17.07 12.41 4.00
C ARG A 441 -16.44 11.40 3.03
N CYS A 442 -16.09 11.87 1.83
CA CYS A 442 -15.35 11.11 0.82
C CYS A 442 -13.84 11.36 0.93
N LYS A 443 -13.04 10.43 0.39
CA LYS A 443 -11.57 10.51 0.36
C LYS A 443 -11.07 11.75 -0.37
N VAL A 444 -11.71 12.15 -1.48
CA VAL A 444 -11.29 13.32 -2.28
C VAL A 444 -12.43 14.35 -2.44
N SER A 445 -13.45 14.03 -3.22
CA SER A 445 -14.57 14.93 -3.54
C SER A 445 -15.78 14.18 -4.10
N LYS A 446 -16.99 14.61 -3.72
CA LYS A 446 -18.27 14.17 -4.33
C LYS A 446 -18.80 15.18 -5.36
N SER A 447 -18.10 16.30 -5.58
CA SER A 447 -18.55 17.34 -6.50
C SER A 447 -18.49 16.86 -7.94
N LYS A 448 -19.66 16.76 -8.58
CA LYS A 448 -19.80 16.37 -9.99
C LYS A 448 -18.97 17.28 -10.90
N ALA A 449 -19.02 18.59 -10.68
CA ALA A 449 -18.26 19.58 -11.46
C ALA A 449 -16.74 19.37 -11.37
N VAL A 450 -16.20 19.01 -10.19
CA VAL A 450 -14.77 18.74 -10.04
C VAL A 450 -14.38 17.45 -10.77
N ILE A 451 -15.19 16.40 -10.63
CA ILE A 451 -14.93 15.11 -11.28
C ILE A 451 -14.97 15.26 -12.81
N GLU A 452 -15.97 15.97 -13.34
CA GLU A 452 -16.10 16.23 -14.78
C GLU A 452 -14.92 17.02 -15.35
N LYS A 453 -14.46 18.06 -14.64
CA LYS A 453 -13.26 18.82 -15.05
C LYS A 453 -12.02 17.93 -15.14
N VAL A 454 -11.82 17.04 -14.16
CA VAL A 454 -10.69 16.10 -14.17
C VAL A 454 -10.83 15.11 -15.32
N VAL A 455 -12.01 14.53 -15.51
CA VAL A 455 -12.28 13.61 -16.63
C VAL A 455 -12.04 14.28 -17.99
N GLN A 456 -12.56 15.50 -18.18
CA GLN A 456 -12.36 16.27 -19.40
C GLN A 456 -10.88 16.57 -19.65
N TYR A 457 -10.15 16.97 -18.61
CA TYR A 457 -8.70 17.18 -18.72
C TYR A 457 -7.96 15.91 -19.13
N LEU A 458 -8.27 14.77 -18.50
CA LEU A 458 -7.64 13.48 -18.78
C LEU A 458 -8.02 12.88 -20.13
N SER A 459 -9.15 13.26 -20.72
CA SER A 459 -9.55 12.85 -22.08
C SER A 459 -8.87 13.65 -23.18
N ASN A 460 -8.28 14.80 -22.85
CA ASN A 460 -7.65 15.72 -23.81
C ASN A 460 -6.12 15.60 -23.87
N ILE A 461 -5.53 14.66 -23.12
CA ILE A 461 -4.08 14.41 -22.98
C ILE A 461 -3.79 12.92 -23.03
#